data_AF-A0A9D6U1B2-F1
#
_entry.id   AF-A0A9D6U1B2-F1
#
_cell.length_a   1.000
_cell.length_b   1.000
_cell.length_c   1.000
_cell.angle_alpha   90.00
_cell.angle_beta   90.00
_cell.angle_gamma   90.00
#
_symmetry.space_group_name_H-M   'P 1'
#
loop_
_entity.id
_entity.type
_entity.pdbx_description
1 polymer ?
#
loop_
_entity_poly.entity_id
_entity_poly.type
_entity_poly.pdbx_seq_one_letter_code
_entity_poly.pdbx_strand_id
1 'polypeptide(L)'
;MKKKMLIICLCFMAWIFLAGGSAFGITLNYSSIPDASITFYGTSKTFEFPDSGNDFQIVNVAGGSEALGLYGNIDGTFTIGAITTTPLGFGTTFQYAKVSGEGTFEIDDESGFFLNGNLQWIDIYTVGNNISTTGALNTLGVINITDITYEGENADLLLFANSNAAGNLTFQFLFPGLSLTQLTEDGAENPTSYSGSVSSIPVPPTALLLGSGILGLVAWGWRRGRKED
;
A
#
# COMPACT_ATOMS: atom_id res chain seq x y z
N MET A 1 33.69 25.59 -37.85
CA MET A 1 33.28 25.97 -36.47
C MET A 1 31.85 25.54 -36.11
N LYS A 2 30.85 25.66 -36.99
CA LYS A 2 29.45 25.27 -36.72
C LYS A 2 29.22 23.80 -36.28
N LYS A 3 30.00 22.84 -36.78
CA LYS A 3 29.88 21.41 -36.40
C LYS A 3 30.32 21.08 -34.96
N LYS A 4 31.22 21.88 -34.36
CA LYS A 4 31.67 21.67 -32.96
C LYS A 4 30.66 22.20 -31.94
N MET A 5 29.82 23.18 -32.32
CA MET A 5 28.79 23.77 -31.47
C MET A 5 27.54 22.89 -31.34
N LEU A 6 27.19 22.14 -32.40
CA LEU A 6 26.04 21.21 -32.40
C LEU A 6 26.29 19.97 -31.51
N ILE A 7 27.54 19.48 -31.46
CA ILE A 7 27.93 18.31 -30.66
C ILE A 7 27.90 18.64 -29.15
N ILE A 8 28.29 19.87 -28.77
CA ILE A 8 28.26 20.31 -27.37
C ILE A 8 26.82 20.46 -26.86
N CYS A 9 25.88 20.89 -27.70
CA CYS A 9 24.46 21.02 -27.34
C CYS A 9 23.77 19.65 -27.15
N LEU A 10 24.15 18.64 -27.95
CA LEU A 10 23.65 17.25 -27.82
C LEU A 10 24.17 16.56 -26.55
N CYS A 11 25.41 16.83 -26.13
CA CYS A 11 25.94 16.29 -24.87
C CYS A 11 25.30 16.93 -23.62
N PHE A 12 24.89 18.21 -23.70
CA PHE A 12 24.20 18.89 -22.58
C PHE A 12 22.75 18.42 -22.40
N MET A 13 22.02 18.11 -23.49
CA MET A 13 20.69 17.50 -23.39
C MET A 13 20.73 16.04 -22.90
N ALA A 14 21.80 15.30 -23.20
CA ALA A 14 21.95 13.93 -22.71
C ALA A 14 22.21 13.85 -21.19
N TRP A 15 22.78 14.90 -20.58
CA TRP A 15 23.00 14.96 -19.12
C TRP A 15 21.73 15.28 -18.33
N ILE A 16 20.78 16.04 -18.90
CA ILE A 16 19.49 16.34 -18.26
C ILE A 16 18.58 15.10 -18.18
N PHE A 17 18.78 14.11 -19.05
CA PHE A 17 18.00 12.86 -19.03
C PHE A 17 18.57 11.75 -18.13
N LEU A 18 19.75 11.93 -17.52
CA LEU A 18 20.36 10.88 -16.68
C LEU A 18 20.06 11.01 -15.18
N ALA A 19 19.34 12.04 -14.73
CA ALA A 19 18.78 12.09 -13.39
C ALA A 19 17.50 11.23 -13.31
N GLY A 20 17.58 9.97 -13.73
CA GLY A 20 16.59 8.98 -13.36
C GLY A 20 16.76 8.71 -11.87
N GLY A 21 16.03 9.45 -11.04
CA GLY A 21 15.97 9.17 -9.61
C GLY A 21 15.60 7.71 -9.42
N SER A 22 16.46 6.94 -8.75
CA SER A 22 16.03 5.70 -8.15
C SER A 22 14.96 6.08 -7.14
N ALA A 23 13.69 5.86 -7.48
CA ALA A 23 12.61 6.01 -6.52
C ALA A 23 12.84 4.96 -5.42
N PHE A 24 13.39 5.41 -4.30
CA PHE A 24 13.41 4.61 -3.08
C PHE A 24 11.97 4.54 -2.58
N GLY A 25 11.46 3.33 -2.39
CA GLY A 25 10.15 3.15 -1.78
C GLY A 25 10.17 3.68 -0.35
N ILE A 26 9.14 4.40 0.05
CA ILE A 26 8.87 4.80 1.43
C ILE A 26 7.89 3.79 2.02
N THR A 27 8.11 3.40 3.27
CA THR A 27 7.19 2.52 4.00
C THR A 27 6.70 3.23 5.25
N LEU A 28 5.38 3.33 5.37
CA LEU A 28 4.70 3.89 6.53
C LEU A 28 4.16 2.73 7.36
N ASN A 29 4.67 2.58 8.57
CA ASN A 29 4.12 1.65 9.55
C ASN A 29 3.14 2.40 10.43
N TYR A 30 1.97 1.82 10.64
CA TYR A 30 0.89 2.44 11.40
C TYR A 30 0.32 1.49 12.45
N SER A 31 -0.30 2.05 13.47
CA SER A 31 -1.03 1.33 14.50
C SER A 31 -2.32 2.06 14.79
N SER A 32 -3.38 1.31 15.11
CA SER A 32 -4.63 1.88 15.60
C SER A 32 -4.36 2.71 16.85
N ILE A 33 -4.98 3.89 16.93
CA ILE A 33 -4.89 4.75 18.12
C ILE A 33 -5.81 4.23 19.23
N PRO A 34 -5.72 4.77 20.47
CA PRO A 34 -6.71 4.43 21.50
C PRO A 34 -8.13 4.69 21.00
N ASP A 35 -9.04 3.77 21.35
CA ASP A 35 -10.47 3.79 20.98
C ASP A 35 -10.80 3.53 19.49
N ALA A 36 -9.79 3.52 18.59
CA ALA A 36 -9.96 3.06 17.22
C ALA A 36 -9.89 1.53 17.11
N SER A 37 -10.71 0.96 16.23
CA SER A 37 -10.77 -0.50 16.03
C SER A 37 -11.14 -0.87 14.61
N ILE A 38 -10.81 -2.11 14.23
CA ILE A 38 -11.45 -2.81 13.13
C ILE A 38 -12.54 -3.71 13.73
N THR A 39 -13.75 -3.64 13.21
CA THR A 39 -14.89 -4.42 13.73
C THR A 39 -15.40 -5.40 12.69
N PHE A 40 -15.47 -6.68 13.06
CA PHE A 40 -16.02 -7.75 12.24
C PHE A 40 -17.46 -8.05 12.62
N TYR A 41 -18.36 -7.98 11.64
CA TYR A 41 -19.79 -8.26 11.77
C TYR A 41 -20.11 -9.60 11.11
N GLY A 42 -20.44 -10.59 11.92
CA GLY A 42 -20.62 -11.95 11.43
C GLY A 42 -21.90 -12.17 10.63
N THR A 43 -23.00 -11.48 10.99
CA THR A 43 -24.29 -11.56 10.26
C THR A 43 -24.17 -11.08 8.82
N SER A 44 -23.57 -9.91 8.61
CA SER A 44 -23.34 -9.35 7.27
C SER A 44 -22.09 -9.94 6.59
N LYS A 45 -21.23 -10.63 7.35
CA LYS A 45 -19.89 -11.05 6.93
C LYS A 45 -19.06 -9.88 6.44
N THR A 46 -19.20 -8.75 7.11
CA THR A 46 -18.45 -7.54 6.77
C THR A 46 -17.46 -7.19 7.86
N PHE A 47 -16.50 -6.34 7.54
CA PHE A 47 -15.76 -5.59 8.53
C PHE A 47 -15.59 -4.14 8.07
N GLU A 48 -15.44 -3.26 9.04
CA GLU A 48 -15.23 -1.83 8.82
C GLU A 48 -14.35 -1.25 9.93
N PHE A 49 -14.02 0.01 9.77
CA PHE A 49 -13.28 0.83 10.74
C PHE A 49 -14.27 1.89 11.24
N PRO A 50 -14.91 1.68 12.39
CA PRO A 50 -15.91 2.62 12.87
C PRO A 50 -15.29 3.98 13.13
N ASP A 51 -15.81 5.01 12.47
CA ASP A 51 -15.33 6.37 12.60
C ASP A 51 -15.42 6.86 14.06
N SER A 52 -14.26 7.20 14.61
CA SER A 52 -14.09 7.79 15.94
C SER A 52 -13.21 9.04 15.90
N GLY A 53 -12.98 9.61 14.71
CA GLY A 53 -12.07 10.72 14.46
C GLY A 53 -10.86 10.31 13.63
N ASN A 54 -9.80 9.85 14.30
CA ASN A 54 -8.61 9.30 13.65
C ASN A 54 -8.55 7.80 13.90
N ASP A 55 -8.29 6.98 12.89
CA ASP A 55 -8.27 5.53 13.09
C ASP A 55 -6.86 5.01 13.46
N PHE A 56 -5.82 5.61 12.88
CA PHE A 56 -4.44 5.19 13.11
C PHE A 56 -3.47 6.36 13.24
N GLN A 57 -2.28 6.05 13.75
CA GLN A 57 -1.12 6.93 13.74
C GLN A 57 0.06 6.24 13.04
N ILE A 58 0.84 7.00 12.28
CA ILE A 58 2.11 6.55 11.74
C ILE A 58 3.13 6.43 12.88
N VAL A 59 3.56 5.21 13.17
CA VAL A 59 4.46 4.90 14.30
C VAL A 59 5.92 4.72 13.87
N ASN A 60 6.16 4.49 12.57
CA ASN A 60 7.51 4.42 12.02
C ASN A 60 7.50 4.70 10.52
N VAL A 61 8.49 5.44 10.03
CA VAL A 61 8.71 5.67 8.61
C VAL A 61 10.07 5.08 8.20
N ALA A 62 10.10 4.28 7.13
CA ALA A 62 11.34 3.81 6.51
C ALA A 62 11.50 4.47 5.14
N GLY A 63 12.68 5.06 4.89
CA GLY A 63 12.92 5.87 3.69
C GLY A 63 12.47 7.33 3.81
N GLY A 64 12.12 7.78 5.02
CA GLY A 64 11.61 9.12 5.34
C GLY A 64 11.62 9.39 6.85
N SER A 65 11.05 10.52 7.28
CA SER A 65 10.90 10.88 8.71
C SER A 65 9.79 11.89 9.02
N GLU A 66 9.33 12.66 8.05
CA GLU A 66 8.34 13.75 8.22
C GLU A 66 6.91 13.25 8.42
N ALA A 67 6.57 12.03 7.98
CA ALA A 67 5.24 11.46 8.21
C ALA A 67 5.10 10.80 9.59
N LEU A 68 6.15 10.74 10.40
CA LEU A 68 6.10 10.12 11.73
C LEU A 68 5.19 10.91 12.67
N GLY A 69 4.25 10.22 13.31
CA GLY A 69 3.32 10.82 14.26
C GLY A 69 2.05 11.37 13.64
N LEU A 70 1.98 11.49 12.31
CA LEU A 70 0.75 11.89 11.61
C LEU A 70 -0.36 10.87 11.82
N TYR A 71 -1.59 11.38 11.80
CA TYR A 71 -2.80 10.59 11.97
C TYR A 71 -3.48 10.34 10.63
N GLY A 72 -4.27 9.27 10.57
CA GLY A 72 -5.00 8.94 9.37
C GLY A 72 -6.21 8.08 9.61
N ASN A 73 -7.01 7.95 8.56
CA ASN A 73 -8.31 7.29 8.55
C ASN A 73 -8.36 6.20 7.50
N ILE A 74 -9.08 5.13 7.83
CA ILE A 74 -9.47 4.08 6.91
C ILE A 74 -10.99 4.04 6.94
N ASP A 75 -11.65 4.34 5.82
CA ASP A 75 -13.11 4.21 5.73
C ASP A 75 -13.48 3.13 4.71
N GLY A 76 -14.68 2.59 4.81
CA GLY A 76 -15.26 1.61 3.90
C GLY A 76 -15.76 0.35 4.60
N THR A 77 -16.71 -0.32 3.94
CA THR A 77 -17.25 -1.61 4.38
C THR A 77 -16.76 -2.71 3.45
N PHE A 78 -16.08 -3.70 4.01
CA PHE A 78 -15.48 -4.81 3.28
C PHE A 78 -16.22 -6.11 3.56
N THR A 79 -16.60 -6.83 2.51
CA THR A 79 -17.33 -8.12 2.60
C THR A 79 -16.38 -9.29 2.47
N ILE A 80 -16.45 -10.21 3.43
CA ILE A 80 -15.73 -11.48 3.43
C ILE A 80 -16.48 -12.48 2.55
N GLY A 81 -15.80 -12.98 1.52
CA GLY A 81 -16.31 -13.99 0.61
C GLY A 81 -16.36 -15.39 1.23
N ALA A 82 -16.45 -16.41 0.38
CA ALA A 82 -16.47 -17.79 0.82
C ALA A 82 -15.15 -18.17 1.51
N ILE A 83 -15.25 -18.71 2.73
CA ILE A 83 -14.10 -19.17 3.51
C ILE A 83 -13.70 -20.57 3.06
N THR A 84 -12.45 -20.71 2.61
CA THR A 84 -11.81 -21.99 2.36
C THR A 84 -10.99 -22.39 3.58
N THR A 85 -11.20 -23.61 4.08
CA THR A 85 -10.45 -24.15 5.23
C THR A 85 -9.55 -25.30 4.79
N THR A 86 -8.25 -25.21 5.10
CA THR A 86 -7.25 -26.24 4.81
C THR A 86 -6.61 -26.72 6.11
N PRO A 87 -6.74 -28.02 6.45
CA PRO A 87 -6.02 -28.59 7.59
C PRO A 87 -4.50 -28.56 7.35
N LEU A 88 -3.73 -28.07 8.33
CA LEU A 88 -2.26 -28.06 8.30
C LEU A 88 -1.65 -29.18 9.16
N GLY A 89 -2.47 -30.01 9.79
CA GLY A 89 -2.05 -31.04 10.75
C GLY A 89 -2.05 -30.55 12.20
N PHE A 90 -1.94 -31.48 13.15
CA PHE A 90 -1.88 -31.19 14.59
C PHE A 90 -3.02 -30.30 15.16
N GLY A 91 -4.20 -30.33 14.53
CA GLY A 91 -5.35 -29.50 14.93
C GLY A 91 -5.28 -28.05 14.44
N THR A 92 -4.30 -27.71 13.61
CA THR A 92 -4.15 -26.39 12.98
C THR A 92 -4.90 -26.33 11.65
N THR A 93 -5.57 -25.22 11.41
CA THR A 93 -6.26 -24.89 10.17
C THR A 93 -5.73 -23.57 9.60
N PHE A 94 -5.65 -23.51 8.28
CA PHE A 94 -5.52 -22.29 7.51
C PHE A 94 -6.89 -21.96 6.95
N GLN A 95 -7.37 -20.74 7.18
CA GLN A 95 -8.60 -20.25 6.57
C GLN A 95 -8.28 -19.06 5.68
N TYR A 96 -8.91 -19.00 4.52
CA TYR A 96 -8.70 -17.96 3.53
C TYR A 96 -10.04 -17.52 2.93
N ALA A 97 -10.22 -16.22 2.70
CA ALA A 97 -11.34 -15.69 1.95
C ALA A 97 -10.90 -14.51 1.08
N LYS A 98 -11.52 -14.39 -0.10
CA LYS A 98 -11.46 -13.15 -0.88
C LYS A 98 -12.29 -12.08 -0.19
N VAL A 99 -11.82 -10.84 -0.29
CA VAL A 99 -12.55 -9.67 0.20
C VAL A 99 -12.99 -8.84 -0.99
N SER A 100 -14.17 -8.23 -0.87
CA SER A 100 -14.71 -7.28 -1.83
C SER A 100 -15.22 -6.05 -1.10
N GLY A 101 -15.20 -4.90 -1.76
CA GLY A 101 -15.52 -3.61 -1.15
C GLY A 101 -14.43 -2.62 -1.48
N GLU A 102 -14.78 -1.35 -1.38
CA GLU A 102 -13.88 -0.24 -1.61
C GLU A 102 -13.95 0.68 -0.41
N GLY A 103 -12.84 1.34 -0.14
CA GLY A 103 -12.69 2.25 0.97
C GLY A 103 -11.75 3.39 0.60
N THR A 104 -11.46 4.23 1.59
CA THR A 104 -10.49 5.30 1.47
C THR A 104 -9.37 5.10 2.48
N PHE A 105 -8.17 5.53 2.11
CA PHE A 105 -7.02 5.64 2.98
C PHE A 105 -6.58 7.09 3.00
N GLU A 106 -6.63 7.72 4.17
CA GLU A 106 -6.33 9.13 4.37
C GLU A 106 -5.22 9.32 5.41
N ILE A 107 -4.33 10.29 5.20
CA ILE A 107 -3.40 10.79 6.22
C ILE A 107 -3.49 12.32 6.25
N ASP A 108 -3.74 12.88 7.43
CA ASP A 108 -3.71 14.32 7.70
C ASP A 108 -2.26 14.78 7.91
N ASP A 109 -1.83 15.82 7.20
CA ASP A 109 -0.50 16.40 7.34
C ASP A 109 -0.37 17.47 8.43
N GLU A 110 -1.43 17.67 9.22
CA GLU A 110 -1.60 18.68 10.28
C GLU A 110 -1.46 20.13 9.80
N SER A 111 -1.32 20.34 8.49
CA SER A 111 -1.18 21.64 7.82
C SER A 111 -2.40 21.97 6.96
N GLY A 112 -3.44 21.15 7.01
CA GLY A 112 -4.70 21.32 6.30
C GLY A 112 -4.74 20.65 4.92
N PHE A 113 -3.77 19.79 4.60
CA PHE A 113 -3.81 18.93 3.42
C PHE A 113 -3.87 17.46 3.82
N PHE A 114 -4.47 16.66 2.94
CA PHE A 114 -4.69 15.25 3.17
C PHE A 114 -4.09 14.45 2.04
N LEU A 115 -3.32 13.41 2.38
CA LEU A 115 -3.01 12.37 1.43
C LEU A 115 -4.24 11.48 1.32
N ASN A 116 -4.75 11.28 0.11
CA ASN A 116 -5.94 10.50 -0.17
C ASN A 116 -5.61 9.35 -1.11
N GLY A 117 -6.18 8.16 -0.89
CA GLY A 117 -6.09 7.05 -1.82
C GLY A 117 -7.29 6.11 -1.75
N ASN A 118 -7.57 5.42 -2.85
CA ASN A 118 -8.61 4.40 -2.93
C ASN A 118 -8.07 3.09 -2.36
N LEU A 119 -8.72 2.58 -1.31
CA LEU A 119 -8.34 1.35 -0.64
C LEU A 119 -9.16 0.17 -1.19
N GLN A 120 -8.47 -0.88 -1.62
CA GLN A 120 -9.07 -2.17 -1.90
C GLN A 120 -8.43 -3.26 -1.04
N TRP A 121 -9.27 -4.02 -0.36
CA TRP A 121 -8.86 -5.19 0.39
C TRP A 121 -9.04 -6.44 -0.46
N ILE A 122 -7.94 -7.15 -0.73
CA ILE A 122 -7.96 -8.24 -1.72
C ILE A 122 -8.33 -9.57 -1.07
N ASP A 123 -7.71 -9.87 0.06
CA ASP A 123 -7.94 -11.11 0.77
C ASP A 123 -7.62 -11.01 2.25
N ILE A 124 -8.12 -12.00 2.98
CA ILE A 124 -7.94 -12.16 4.41
C ILE A 124 -7.71 -13.64 4.69
N TYR A 125 -6.83 -13.93 5.65
CA TYR A 125 -6.60 -15.30 6.08
C TYR A 125 -6.28 -15.38 7.56
N THR A 126 -6.56 -16.53 8.17
CA THR A 126 -6.17 -16.85 9.54
C THR A 126 -5.41 -18.16 9.57
N VAL A 127 -4.36 -18.23 10.37
CA VAL A 127 -3.74 -19.51 10.77
C VAL A 127 -4.00 -19.69 12.26
N GLY A 128 -4.66 -20.78 12.64
CA GLY A 128 -4.99 -21.03 14.05
C GLY A 128 -5.33 -22.49 14.32
N ASN A 129 -5.35 -22.88 15.59
CA ASN A 129 -5.85 -24.19 16.00
C ASN A 129 -7.31 -24.08 16.45
N ASN A 130 -8.14 -25.09 16.15
CA ASN A 130 -9.56 -25.12 16.54
C ASN A 130 -9.77 -25.27 18.08
N ILE A 131 -8.71 -25.13 18.88
CA ILE A 131 -8.65 -25.34 20.35
C ILE A 131 -7.84 -24.21 21.03
N SER A 132 -7.89 -22.98 20.51
CA SER A 132 -7.08 -21.81 20.91
C SER A 132 -6.62 -21.76 22.38
N THR A 133 -5.35 -22.11 22.65
CA THR A 133 -4.67 -21.76 23.92
C THR A 133 -3.31 -21.08 23.72
N THR A 134 -2.82 -20.90 22.49
CA THR A 134 -1.51 -20.27 22.26
C THR A 134 -1.58 -19.38 21.03
N GLY A 135 -1.59 -18.07 21.28
CA GLY A 135 -1.77 -17.04 20.28
C GLY A 135 -0.69 -17.03 19.20
N ALA A 136 -1.15 -16.94 17.95
CA ALA A 136 -0.47 -16.25 16.86
C ALA A 136 -1.45 -16.19 15.69
N LEU A 137 -2.50 -15.37 15.82
CA LEU A 137 -3.34 -15.04 14.69
C LEU A 137 -2.74 -13.77 14.06
N ASN A 138 -1.92 -13.95 13.01
CA ASN A 138 -1.61 -12.87 12.08
C ASN A 138 -2.55 -13.03 10.90
N THR A 139 -3.67 -12.32 10.92
CA THR A 139 -4.41 -12.03 9.71
C THR A 139 -3.61 -11.01 8.93
N LEU A 140 -2.85 -11.45 7.92
CA LEU A 140 -2.28 -10.54 6.95
C LEU A 140 -3.34 -10.36 5.86
N GLY A 141 -3.96 -9.19 5.80
CA GLY A 141 -4.71 -8.79 4.63
C GLY A 141 -3.77 -8.14 3.62
N VAL A 142 -3.85 -8.53 2.35
CA VAL A 142 -3.21 -7.74 1.28
C VAL A 142 -4.14 -6.57 0.96
N ILE A 143 -3.65 -5.36 1.20
CA ILE A 143 -4.33 -4.12 0.84
C ILE A 143 -3.62 -3.47 -0.35
N ASN A 144 -4.41 -2.90 -1.25
CA ASN A 144 -3.93 -2.14 -2.38
C ASN A 144 -4.49 -0.73 -2.29
N ILE A 145 -3.62 0.28 -2.44
CA ILE A 145 -4.01 1.68 -2.42
C ILE A 145 -3.65 2.29 -3.77
N THR A 146 -4.66 2.75 -4.49
CA THR A 146 -4.52 3.36 -5.82
C THR A 146 -4.96 4.81 -5.79
N ASP A 147 -4.72 5.52 -6.90
CA ASP A 147 -5.15 6.91 -7.10
C ASP A 147 -4.70 7.84 -5.96
N ILE A 148 -3.48 7.62 -5.48
CA ILE A 148 -2.93 8.36 -4.35
C ILE A 148 -2.67 9.80 -4.78
N THR A 149 -3.22 10.75 -4.03
CA THR A 149 -3.07 12.19 -4.27
C THR A 149 -2.68 12.88 -2.98
N TYR A 150 -1.84 13.91 -3.09
CA TYR A 150 -1.45 14.77 -1.98
C TYR A 150 -0.97 16.10 -2.56
N GLU A 151 -1.44 17.22 -2.01
CA GLU A 151 -1.14 18.58 -2.49
C GLU A 151 -0.32 19.41 -1.49
N GLY A 152 0.03 18.85 -0.33
CA GLY A 152 0.80 19.54 0.70
C GLY A 152 2.31 19.48 0.48
N GLU A 153 3.07 19.88 1.49
CA GLU A 153 4.53 20.04 1.43
C GLU A 153 5.31 18.93 2.14
N ASN A 154 4.64 18.02 2.86
CA ASN A 154 5.30 16.92 3.56
C ASN A 154 6.02 16.01 2.55
N ALA A 155 7.35 15.91 2.67
CA ALA A 155 8.18 15.24 1.68
C ALA A 155 7.89 13.73 1.62
N ASP A 156 7.56 13.11 2.75
CA ASP A 156 7.26 11.68 2.83
C ASP A 156 5.93 11.36 2.15
N LEU A 157 4.90 12.18 2.40
CA LEU A 157 3.59 12.03 1.77
C LEU A 157 3.65 12.35 0.26
N LEU A 158 4.46 13.32 -0.17
CA LEU A 158 4.73 13.56 -1.59
C LEU A 158 5.40 12.36 -2.26
N LEU A 159 6.39 11.73 -1.60
CA LEU A 159 7.03 10.51 -2.11
C LEU A 159 6.03 9.36 -2.21
N PHE A 160 5.12 9.25 -1.24
CA PHE A 160 4.07 8.23 -1.25
C PHE A 160 3.03 8.48 -2.36
N ALA A 161 2.59 9.73 -2.56
CA ALA A 161 1.62 10.10 -3.59
C ALA A 161 2.12 9.95 -5.03
N ASN A 162 3.44 10.04 -5.25
CA ASN A 162 4.04 9.78 -6.57
C ASN A 162 4.19 8.28 -6.90
N SER A 163 3.41 7.42 -6.25
CA SER A 163 3.49 5.97 -6.37
C SER A 163 2.11 5.31 -6.33
N ASN A 164 2.04 4.03 -6.70
CA ASN A 164 1.00 3.16 -6.18
C ASN A 164 1.51 2.56 -4.88
N ALA A 165 0.64 2.26 -3.93
CA ALA A 165 1.05 1.60 -2.70
C ALA A 165 0.38 0.24 -2.55
N ALA A 166 1.15 -0.72 -2.05
CA ALA A 166 0.61 -1.96 -1.53
C ALA A 166 1.01 -2.06 -0.07
N GLY A 167 0.13 -2.63 0.72
CA GLY A 167 0.37 -2.79 2.14
C GLY A 167 -0.10 -4.13 2.64
N ASN A 168 0.26 -4.36 3.89
CA ASN A 168 -0.33 -5.38 4.72
C ASN A 168 -0.97 -4.73 5.94
N LEU A 169 -2.13 -5.26 6.32
CA LEU A 169 -2.75 -4.95 7.59
C LEU A 169 -2.77 -6.21 8.43
N THR A 170 -2.41 -6.08 9.70
CA THR A 170 -2.42 -7.13 10.71
C THR A 170 -3.28 -6.74 11.88
N PHE A 171 -4.06 -7.67 12.40
CA PHE A 171 -4.81 -7.47 13.63
C PHE A 171 -4.70 -8.70 14.50
N GLN A 172 -4.82 -8.49 15.81
CA GLN A 172 -4.70 -9.55 16.79
C GLN A 172 -5.81 -9.42 17.82
N PHE A 173 -6.69 -10.42 17.86
CA PHE A 173 -7.65 -10.55 18.95
C PHE A 173 -6.90 -10.96 20.21
N LEU A 174 -6.92 -10.10 21.22
CA LEU A 174 -6.44 -10.43 22.55
C LEU A 174 -7.36 -11.54 23.11
N PHE A 175 -6.78 -12.74 23.23
CA PHE A 175 -7.33 -13.98 23.77
C PHE A 175 -8.83 -14.00 24.19
N PRO A 176 -9.66 -14.90 23.60
CA PRO A 176 -9.29 -15.95 22.65
C PRO A 176 -9.07 -15.42 21.22
N GLY A 177 -8.10 -15.99 20.52
CA GLY A 177 -7.95 -15.73 19.08
C GLY A 177 -9.13 -16.35 18.30
N LEU A 178 -9.69 -15.60 17.36
CA LEU A 178 -10.84 -16.00 16.54
C LEU A 178 -10.40 -16.38 15.11
N SER A 179 -10.94 -17.49 14.61
CA SER A 179 -10.82 -17.89 13.19
C SER A 179 -11.75 -17.07 12.29
N LEU A 180 -11.51 -17.03 10.97
CA LEU A 180 -12.45 -16.39 10.03
C LEU A 180 -13.87 -16.96 10.16
N THR A 181 -14.01 -18.27 10.35
CA THR A 181 -15.31 -18.89 10.57
C THR A 181 -16.02 -18.28 11.76
N GLN A 182 -15.33 -18.14 12.90
CA GLN A 182 -15.87 -17.54 14.12
C GLN A 182 -16.17 -16.04 13.96
N LEU A 183 -15.34 -15.31 13.23
CA LEU A 183 -15.59 -13.89 12.91
C LEU A 183 -16.83 -13.72 12.03
N THR A 184 -17.19 -14.74 11.25
CA THR A 184 -18.38 -14.75 10.38
C THR A 184 -19.58 -15.51 10.96
N GLU A 185 -19.55 -15.85 12.25
CA GLU A 185 -20.71 -16.48 12.92
C GLU A 185 -21.85 -15.48 13.07
N ASP A 186 -23.08 -15.92 12.81
CA ASP A 186 -24.25 -15.04 12.86
C ASP A 186 -24.44 -14.46 14.27
N GLY A 187 -24.63 -13.15 14.35
CA GLY A 187 -24.73 -12.39 15.60
C GLY A 187 -23.39 -12.05 16.27
N ALA A 188 -22.26 -12.43 15.68
CA ALA A 188 -20.95 -12.07 16.21
C ALA A 188 -20.58 -10.61 15.84
N GLU A 189 -20.06 -9.88 16.82
CA GLU A 189 -19.47 -8.55 16.64
C GLU A 189 -18.13 -8.55 17.38
N ASN A 190 -17.04 -8.39 16.64
CA ASN A 190 -15.69 -8.59 17.17
C ASN A 190 -14.81 -7.37 16.85
N PRO A 191 -14.80 -6.34 17.72
CA PRO A 191 -13.87 -5.22 17.61
C PRO A 191 -12.47 -5.65 18.07
N THR A 192 -11.44 -5.18 17.39
CA THR A 192 -10.03 -5.39 17.78
C THR A 192 -9.12 -4.26 17.32
N SER A 193 -7.99 -4.09 18.00
CA SER A 193 -6.89 -3.24 17.54
C SER A 193 -6.18 -3.84 16.33
N TYR A 194 -5.54 -2.99 15.54
CA TYR A 194 -4.81 -3.38 14.33
C TYR A 194 -3.53 -2.55 14.14
N SER A 195 -2.64 -3.04 13.31
CA SER A 195 -1.42 -2.36 12.89
C SER A 195 -0.99 -2.88 11.53
N GLY A 196 -0.17 -2.14 10.80
CA GLY A 196 0.23 -2.57 9.47
C GLY A 196 1.36 -1.76 8.91
N SER A 197 1.66 -2.04 7.65
CA SER A 197 2.59 -1.25 6.85
C SER A 197 2.06 -1.05 5.45
N VAL A 198 2.22 0.16 4.93
CA VAL A 198 1.99 0.46 3.51
C VAL A 198 3.31 0.91 2.91
N SER A 199 3.68 0.32 1.78
CA SER A 199 4.91 0.65 1.06
C SER A 199 4.56 1.22 -0.29
N SER A 200 5.19 2.34 -0.65
CA SER A 200 5.14 2.80 -2.02
C SER A 200 5.85 1.79 -2.92
N ILE A 201 5.22 1.50 -4.04
CA ILE A 201 5.78 0.73 -5.14
C ILE A 201 6.25 1.76 -6.16
N PRO A 202 7.58 1.94 -6.31
CA PRO A 202 8.14 2.83 -7.31
C PRO A 202 7.55 2.54 -8.68
N VAL A 203 6.91 3.54 -9.28
CA VAL A 203 6.49 3.43 -10.68
C VAL A 203 7.75 3.52 -11.53
N PRO A 204 8.07 2.50 -12.36
CA PRO A 204 9.23 2.59 -13.23
C PRO A 204 9.11 3.86 -14.09
N PRO A 205 10.19 4.62 -14.32
CA PRO A 205 10.14 5.78 -15.19
C PRO A 205 10.01 5.31 -16.65
N THR A 206 8.81 4.87 -17.02
CA THR A 206 8.47 4.40 -18.37
C THR A 206 8.71 5.49 -19.41
N ALA A 207 8.55 6.77 -19.02
CA ALA A 207 8.91 7.92 -19.83
C ALA A 207 10.43 8.00 -20.11
N LEU A 208 11.28 7.63 -19.16
CA LEU A 208 12.74 7.56 -19.35
C LEU A 208 13.13 6.41 -20.27
N LEU A 209 12.49 5.25 -20.12
CA LEU A 209 12.71 4.10 -21.01
C LEU A 209 12.25 4.39 -22.44
N LEU A 210 11.08 5.04 -22.58
CA LEU A 210 10.56 5.46 -23.88
C LEU A 210 11.45 6.54 -24.51
N GLY A 211 11.86 7.55 -23.74
CA GLY A 211 12.75 8.61 -24.19
C GLY A 211 14.11 8.08 -24.65
N SER A 212 14.73 7.21 -23.86
CA SER A 212 16.00 6.56 -24.23
C SER A 212 15.86 5.64 -25.46
N GLY A 213 14.75 4.92 -25.59
CA GLY A 213 14.44 4.11 -26.76
C GLY A 213 14.33 4.94 -28.04
N ILE A 214 13.61 6.07 -28.00
CA ILE A 214 13.46 6.98 -29.14
C ILE A 214 14.81 7.60 -29.53
N LEU A 215 15.61 8.05 -28.55
CA LEU A 215 16.94 8.61 -28.81
C LEU A 215 17.87 7.56 -29.44
N GLY A 216 17.80 6.31 -29.00
CA GLY A 216 18.53 5.19 -29.59
C GLY A 216 18.15 4.94 -31.05
N LEU A 217 16.85 4.98 -31.37
CA LEU A 217 16.35 4.82 -32.74
C LEU A 217 16.78 5.97 -33.66
N VAL A 218 16.71 7.22 -33.18
CA VAL A 218 17.18 8.39 -33.93
C VAL A 218 18.68 8.31 -34.22
N ALA A 219 19.49 7.96 -33.22
CA ALA A 219 20.93 7.78 -33.39
C ALA A 219 21.28 6.65 -34.37
N TRP A 220 20.52 5.55 -34.35
CA TRP A 220 20.70 4.44 -35.27
C TRP A 220 20.32 4.79 -36.71
N GLY A 221 19.19 5.50 -36.90
CA GLY A 221 18.76 6.02 -38.20
C GLY A 221 19.79 6.95 -38.83
N TRP A 222 20.33 7.89 -38.05
CA TRP A 222 21.40 8.80 -38.49
C TRP A 222 22.71 8.08 -38.85
N ARG A 223 23.02 6.95 -38.19
CA ARG A 223 24.20 6.14 -38.51
C ARG A 223 24.03 5.38 -39.84
N ARG A 224 22.82 4.94 -40.18
CA ARG A 224 22.55 4.24 -41.45
C ARG A 224 22.61 5.18 -42.66
N GLY A 225 22.06 6.38 -42.56
CA GLY A 225 22.10 7.38 -43.64
C GLY A 225 23.48 7.93 -43.98
N ARG A 226 24.55 7.54 -43.26
CA ARG A 226 25.94 7.94 -43.52
C ARG A 226 26.78 6.88 -44.22
N LYS A 227 26.22 5.73 -44.57
CA LYS A 227 26.94 4.63 -45.25
C LYS A 227 26.69 4.58 -46.76
N GLU A 228 25.96 5.55 -47.32
CA GLU A 228 25.61 5.59 -48.75
C GLU A 228 26.33 6.72 -49.53
N ASP A 229 27.28 7.41 -48.90
CA ASP A 229 28.24 8.33 -49.54
C ASP A 229 29.68 7.79 -49.39
#